data_AF-A0A963TGH4-F1
#
_entry.id   AF-A0A963TGH4-F1
#
_cell.length_a   1.000
_cell.length_b   1.000
_cell.length_c   1.000
_cell.angle_alpha   90.00
_cell.angle_beta   90.00
_cell.angle_gamma   90.00
#
_symmetry.space_group_name_H-M   'P 1'
#
loop_
_entity.id
_entity.type
_entity.pdbx_description
1 polymer ?
#
loop_
_entity_poly.entity_id
_entity_poly.type
_entity_poly.pdbx_seq_one_letter_code
_entity_poly.pdbx_strand_id
1 'polypeptide(L)'
;RIPEYRTLLEAGCGWLDRQAVRAGAPSFADLAADRRARLVTAAERTPARALPRVLFLNVLADGRDLYFSHPDVWAGLGYGGPPQPEGFPDQDRPPKPRDAAGARP
;
A
#
# COMPACT_ATOMS: atom_id res chain seq x y z
N ARG A 1 -3.03 0.50 22.36
CA ARG A 1 -2.49 0.77 21.01
C ARG A 1 -1.87 2.18 21.02
N ILE A 2 -0.54 2.22 21.13
CA ILE A 2 0.44 3.21 20.64
C ILE A 2 -0.01 4.69 20.59
N PRO A 3 0.13 5.48 21.68
CA PRO A 3 0.06 6.95 21.64
C PRO A 3 0.88 7.57 20.50
N GLU A 4 2.03 6.98 20.16
CA GLU A 4 2.98 7.44 19.15
C GLU A 4 2.42 7.36 17.72
N TYR A 5 1.53 6.39 17.43
CA TYR A 5 1.01 6.21 16.07
C TYR A 5 -0.07 7.22 15.74
N ARG A 6 -0.95 7.51 16.70
CA ARG A 6 -1.92 8.61 16.56
C ARG A 6 -1.19 9.94 16.33
N THR A 7 -0.14 10.22 17.10
CA THR A 7 0.68 11.42 16.90
C THR A 7 1.35 11.44 15.53
N LEU A 8 1.84 10.31 15.03
CA LEU A 8 2.40 10.20 13.68
C LEU A 8 1.35 10.54 12.62
N LEU A 9 0.13 10.01 12.74
CA LEU A 9 -0.96 10.29 11.81
C LEU A 9 -1.37 11.76 11.85
N GLU A 10 -1.53 12.35 13.03
CA GLU A 10 -1.88 13.77 13.19
C GLU A 10 -0.79 14.68 12.58
N ALA A 11 0.48 14.42 12.89
CA ALA A 11 1.61 15.17 12.32
C ALA A 11 1.73 14.97 10.80
N GLY A 12 1.50 13.75 10.32
CA GLY A 12 1.55 13.37 8.92
C GLY A 12 0.45 13.99 8.08
N CYS A 13 -0.80 13.92 8.54
CA CYS A 13 -1.95 14.60 7.93
C CYS A 13 -1.71 16.11 7.88
N GLY A 14 -1.26 16.70 8.99
CA GLY A 14 -0.90 18.13 9.01
C GLY A 14 0.22 18.48 8.03
N TRP A 15 1.19 17.58 7.80
CA TRP A 15 2.20 17.77 6.76
C TRP A 15 1.59 17.72 5.36
N LEU A 16 0.74 16.74 5.06
CA LEU A 16 0.06 16.60 3.76
C LEU A 16 -0.79 17.84 3.44
N ASP A 17 -1.56 18.33 4.40
CA ASP A 17 -2.41 19.51 4.23
C ASP A 17 -1.57 20.77 3.98
N ARG A 18 -0.43 20.94 4.68
CA ARG A 18 0.49 22.05 4.40
C ARG A 18 1.06 21.99 2.98
N GLN A 19 1.32 20.81 2.43
CA GLN A 19 1.77 20.68 1.04
C GLN A 19 0.64 20.97 0.05
N ALA A 20 -0.60 20.58 0.37
CA ALA A 20 -1.77 20.87 -0.45
C ALA A 20 -2.06 22.38 -0.52
N VAL A 21 -2.01 23.08 0.62
CA VAL A 21 -2.15 24.55 0.70
C VAL A 21 -1.10 25.25 -0.15
N ARG A 22 0.16 24.80 -0.10
CA ARG A 22 1.23 25.32 -0.97
C ARG A 22 0.98 25.06 -2.46
N ALA A 23 0.23 24.01 -2.78
CA ALA A 23 -0.17 23.67 -4.15
C ALA A 23 -1.52 24.30 -4.57
N GLY A 24 -2.09 25.19 -3.74
CA GLY A 24 -3.31 25.94 -4.02
C GLY A 24 -4.62 25.19 -3.74
N ALA A 25 -4.59 24.12 -2.94
CA ALA A 25 -5.77 23.37 -2.51
C ALA A 25 -6.02 23.53 -1.00
N PRO A 26 -7.29 23.53 -0.53
CA PRO A 26 -7.60 23.71 0.90
C PRO A 26 -7.06 22.59 1.80
N SER A 27 -7.06 21.35 1.33
CA SER A 27 -6.54 20.17 2.04
C SER A 27 -5.96 19.14 1.08
N PHE A 28 -5.27 18.12 1.61
CA PHE A 28 -4.79 17.00 0.81
C PHE A 28 -5.93 16.26 0.10
N ALA A 29 -7.10 16.15 0.73
CA ALA A 29 -8.27 15.49 0.15
C ALA A 29 -8.79 16.21 -1.10
N ASP A 30 -8.68 17.54 -1.13
CA ASP A 30 -9.17 18.39 -2.23
C ASP A 30 -8.23 18.42 -3.46
N LEU A 31 -7.03 17.86 -3.35
CA LEU A 31 -6.12 17.75 -4.50
C LEU A 31 -6.67 16.76 -5.53
N ALA A 32 -6.50 17.06 -6.82
CA ALA A 32 -6.73 16.08 -7.89
C ALA A 32 -5.92 14.80 -7.66
N ALA A 33 -6.45 13.65 -8.08
CA ALA A 33 -5.85 12.33 -7.83
C ALA A 33 -4.37 12.26 -8.25
N ASP A 34 -4.01 12.79 -9.43
CA ASP A 34 -2.64 12.83 -9.91
C ASP A 34 -1.71 13.66 -9.03
N ARG A 35 -2.23 14.75 -8.45
CA ARG A 35 -1.45 15.61 -7.53
C ARG A 35 -1.25 14.93 -6.19
N ARG A 36 -2.27 14.23 -5.67
CA ARG A 36 -2.13 13.40 -4.46
C ARG A 36 -1.06 12.31 -4.67
N ALA A 37 -1.13 11.60 -5.80
CA ALA A 37 -0.17 10.56 -6.14
C ALA A 37 1.27 11.11 -6.19
N ARG A 38 1.49 12.24 -6.88
CA ARG A 38 2.82 12.89 -6.93
C ARG A 38 3.34 13.30 -5.55
N LEU A 39 2.47 13.81 -4.68
CA LEU A 39 2.85 14.19 -3.31
C LEU A 39 3.22 12.98 -2.46
N VAL A 40 2.49 11.86 -2.59
CA VAL A 40 2.83 10.60 -1.93
C VAL A 40 4.15 10.04 -2.44
N THR A 41 4.40 10.06 -3.77
CA THR A 41 5.71 9.69 -4.35
C THR A 41 6.83 10.60 -3.85
N ALA A 42 6.57 11.89 -3.63
CA ALA A 42 7.55 12.79 -3.05
C ALA A 42 7.86 12.42 -1.59
N ALA A 43 6.84 12.10 -0.79
CA ALA A 43 7.01 11.63 0.59
C ALA A 43 7.87 10.35 0.66
N GLU A 44 7.63 9.41 -0.25
CA GLU A 44 8.43 8.19 -0.41
C GLU A 44 9.92 8.50 -0.64
N ARG A 45 10.25 9.51 -1.44
CA ARG A 45 11.65 9.83 -1.77
C ARG A 45 12.40 10.64 -0.71
N THR A 46 11.74 11.01 0.40
CA THR A 46 12.41 11.75 1.48
C THR A 46 13.33 10.84 2.32
N PRO A 47 14.33 11.41 3.03
CA PRO A 47 15.23 10.63 3.87
C PRO A 47 14.51 9.76 4.90
N ALA A 48 15.09 8.60 5.24
CA ALA A 48 14.48 7.56 6.11
C ALA A 48 13.84 8.07 7.41
N ARG A 49 14.47 9.08 8.05
CA ARG A 49 14.04 9.63 9.34
C ARG A 49 13.16 10.88 9.22
N ALA A 50 12.88 11.34 8.00
CA ALA A 50 11.99 12.47 7.78
C ALA A 50 10.53 12.04 8.01
N LEU A 51 9.74 12.93 8.63
CA LEU A 51 8.31 12.69 8.89
C LEU A 51 7.55 12.13 7.68
N PRO A 52 7.71 12.63 6.43
CA PRO A 52 6.95 12.13 5.29
C PRO A 52 7.29 10.67 4.94
N ARG A 53 8.57 10.29 5.05
CA ARG A 53 9.03 8.92 4.82
C ARG A 53 8.51 7.97 5.90
N VAL A 54 8.57 8.40 7.17
CA VAL A 54 8.06 7.61 8.29
C VAL A 54 6.55 7.40 8.17
N LEU A 55 5.79 8.45 7.87
CA LEU A 55 4.35 8.35 7.61
C LEU A 55 4.06 7.37 6.47
N PHE A 56 4.72 7.56 5.31
CA PHE A 56 4.53 6.72 4.13
C PHE A 56 4.74 5.23 4.45
N LEU A 57 5.85 4.90 5.11
CA LEU A 57 6.18 3.50 5.41
C LEU A 57 5.19 2.86 6.39
N ASN A 58 4.74 3.58 7.41
CA ASN A 58 3.80 3.03 8.38
C ASN A 58 2.39 2.85 7.77
N VAL A 59 1.89 3.84 7.04
CA VAL A 59 0.57 3.74 6.38
C VAL A 59 0.58 2.65 5.30
N LEU A 60 1.70 2.50 4.57
CA LEU A 60 1.86 1.42 3.60
C LEU A 60 1.85 0.04 4.28
N ALA A 61 2.58 -0.11 5.39
CA ALA A 61 2.62 -1.35 6.15
C ALA A 61 1.21 -1.72 6.65
N ASP A 62 0.51 -0.77 7.28
CA ASP A 62 -0.86 -0.98 7.76
C ASP A 62 -1.83 -1.32 6.63
N GLY A 63 -1.75 -0.58 5.52
CA GLY A 63 -2.61 -0.81 4.35
C GLY A 63 -2.38 -2.19 3.75
N ARG A 64 -1.12 -2.62 3.65
CA ARG A 64 -0.75 -3.96 3.19
C ARG A 64 -1.28 -5.03 4.15
N ASP A 65 -1.01 -4.88 5.44
CA ASP A 65 -1.37 -5.88 6.44
C ASP A 65 -2.90 -6.03 6.54
N LEU A 66 -3.64 -4.91 6.47
CA LEU A 66 -5.11 -4.91 6.42
C LEU A 66 -5.64 -5.52 5.11
N TYR A 67 -5.01 -5.20 3.97
CA TYR A 67 -5.45 -5.74 2.68
C TYR A 67 -5.28 -7.27 2.64
N PHE A 68 -4.10 -7.77 3.00
CA PHE A 68 -3.80 -9.20 2.96
C PHE A 68 -4.35 -9.99 4.16
N SER A 69 -4.91 -9.33 5.20
CA SER A 69 -5.62 -10.05 6.26
C SER A 69 -7.00 -10.56 5.82
N HIS A 70 -7.56 -10.07 4.70
CA HIS A 70 -8.87 -10.49 4.23
C HIS A 70 -8.78 -11.76 3.36
N PRO A 71 -9.47 -12.86 3.71
CA PRO A 71 -9.39 -14.14 2.99
C PRO A 71 -9.78 -14.00 1.51
N ASP A 72 -10.73 -13.12 1.19
CA ASP A 72 -11.25 -12.91 -0.17
C ASP A 72 -10.18 -12.40 -1.16
N VAL A 73 -9.17 -11.67 -0.67
CA VAL A 73 -8.06 -11.19 -1.49
C VAL A 73 -7.24 -12.37 -2.02
N TRP A 74 -7.10 -13.44 -1.23
CA TRP A 74 -6.33 -14.63 -1.63
C TRP A 74 -7.05 -15.47 -2.70
N ALA A 75 -8.38 -15.53 -2.63
CA ALA A 75 -9.19 -16.25 -3.61
C ALA A 75 -9.03 -15.69 -5.04
N GLY A 76 -8.96 -14.36 -5.17
CA GLY A 76 -8.72 -13.70 -6.46
C GLY A 76 -7.31 -13.88 -7.03
N LEU A 77 -6.33 -14.24 -6.18
CA LEU A 77 -4.94 -14.46 -6.59
C LEU A 77 -4.69 -15.89 -7.11
N GLY A 78 -5.69 -16.77 -7.06
CA GLY A 78 -5.50 -18.20 -7.34
C GLY A 78 -4.61 -18.88 -6.29
N TYR A 79 -4.44 -18.26 -5.13
CA TYR A 79 -3.61 -18.78 -4.05
C TYR A 79 -4.46 -19.67 -3.14
N GLY A 80 -4.33 -20.98 -3.29
CA GLY A 80 -5.12 -22.00 -2.57
C GLY A 80 -4.79 -22.16 -1.08
N GLY A 81 -3.89 -21.34 -0.54
CA GLY A 81 -3.45 -21.39 0.85
C GLY A 81 -1.93 -21.56 0.97
N PRO A 82 -1.40 -21.46 2.21
CA PRO A 82 0.02 -21.67 2.44
C PRO A 82 0.41 -23.09 2.03
N PRO A 83 1.55 -23.27 1.34
CA PRO A 83 2.03 -24.59 0.91
C PRO A 83 2.41 -25.49 2.10
N GLN A 84 2.42 -24.99 3.33
CA GLN A 84 2.90 -25.75 4.48
C GLN A 84 1.80 -26.65 5.07
N PRO A 85 2.15 -27.88 5.51
CA PRO A 85 3.51 -28.45 5.57
C PRO A 85 4.01 -29.14 4.28
N GLU A 86 3.14 -29.45 3.32
CA GLU A 86 3.47 -30.33 2.17
C GLU A 86 4.38 -29.69 1.10
N GLY A 87 4.63 -28.39 1.16
CA GLY A 87 5.37 -27.61 0.17
C GLY A 87 4.58 -27.33 -1.12
N PHE A 88 5.30 -26.93 -2.17
CA PHE A 88 4.75 -26.83 -3.51
C PHE A 88 5.08 -28.11 -4.27
N PRO A 89 4.16 -29.08 -4.41
CA PRO A 89 4.46 -30.40 -4.99
C PRO A 89 4.92 -30.35 -6.45
N ASP A 90 4.63 -29.25 -7.15
CA ASP A 90 5.02 -29.00 -8.55
C ASP A 90 6.22 -28.03 -8.68
N GLN A 91 6.91 -27.66 -7.60
CA GLN A 91 8.03 -26.70 -7.65
C GLN A 91 9.18 -27.13 -8.57
N ASP A 92 9.35 -28.43 -8.77
CA ASP A 92 10.39 -29.04 -9.61
C ASP A 92 10.03 -28.96 -11.11
N ARG A 93 8.79 -28.55 -11.44
CA ARG A 93 8.28 -28.49 -12.80
C ARG A 93 8.37 -27.05 -13.33
N PRO A 94 8.59 -26.86 -14.64
CA PRO A 94 8.48 -25.54 -15.26
C PRO A 94 7.10 -24.92 -14.95
N PRO A 95 7.01 -23.59 -14.73
CA PRO A 95 5.73 -22.94 -14.51
C PRO A 95 4.79 -23.27 -15.66
N LYS A 96 3.56 -23.69 -15.32
CA LYS A 96 2.53 -23.95 -16.33
C LYS A 96 2.37 -22.68 -17.17
N PRO A 97 2.31 -22.79 -18.52
CA PRO A 97 1.99 -21.64 -19.36
C PRO A 97 0.73 -21.00 -18.80
N ARG A 98 0.71 -19.67 -18.66
CA ARG A 98 -0.53 -18.98 -18.28
C ARG A 98 -1.57 -19.34 -19.32
N ASP A 99 -2.52 -20.21 -18.98
CA ASP A 99 -3.61 -20.53 -19.88
C ASP A 99 -4.25 -19.21 -20.32
N ALA A 100 -4.37 -19.01 -21.63
CA ALA A 100 -5.15 -17.94 -22.22
C ALA A 100 -6.65 -18.18 -21.98
N ALA A 101 -7.05 -18.38 -20.72
CA ALA A 101 -8.40 -18.68 -20.29
C ALA A 101 -8.82 -17.68 -19.23
N GLY A 102 -8.96 -16.43 -19.68
CA GLY A 102 -9.44 -15.31 -18.88
C GLY A 102 -9.85 -14.09 -19.70
N ALA A 103 -10.00 -14.22 -21.02
CA ALA A 103 -10.95 -13.36 -21.73
C ALA A 103 -12.33 -13.96 -21.45
N ARG A 104 -13.10 -13.33 -20.57
CA ARG A 104 -14.55 -13.48 -20.61
C ARG A 104 -15.12 -12.33 -21.46
N PRO A 105 -16.15 -12.58 -22.29
CA PRO A 105 -16.95 -11.51 -22.87
C PRO A 105 -17.60 -10.63 -21.79
#